data_AF-A5DBH1-F1
#
_entry.id   AF-A5DBH1-F1
#
_cell.length_a   1.000
_cell.length_b   1.000
_cell.length_c   1.000
_cell.angle_alpha   90.00
_cell.angle_beta   90.00
_cell.angle_gamma   90.00
#
_symmetry.space_group_name_H-M   'P 1'
#
loop_
_entity.id
_entity.type
_entity.pdbx_description
1 polymer ?
#
loop_
_entity_poly.entity_id
_entity_poly.type
_entity_poly.pdbx_seq_one_letter_code
_entity_poly.pdbx_strand_id
1 'polypeptide(L)'
;MIVLPGTPFLSNTKRKVTNLPPELTSARTQLVDISLESRHDFILYLNLLNNYLETIFQYVSTKDHQSLSSSIHFAESIIISDTVPWHGIERPKVAFGKKSEAISWTLMHEIVTVAAAMSLNHSCLSSKIIDDLVETEPENLKDTAEAWTPVIKQYKSAVSLANFGLECLSHASTSDLVAIDPNCFILLEKTANVSTQISMLVKSSWLNRLDFNRAGSFSTKNNGTLSRVAIYALDELKFCQKLVGSFDRNCIFFRHENWLSYLNLMQSYATAYSVLFLSIDYYQQSKLGLALGLINYGLLSLQAKQMEKPGKNKNIVTRFKTKFASHKNESYIKDLQSVTTLNIDKSLFKSSSGAFLKDLTFLFDQLIQLHLKLTKENDNLFFEDIVDWKDAKKDTKWPTGAAIPTSTVDTFLPQSLLEGKRQA
;
A
#
# COMPACT_ATOMS: atom_id res chain seq x y z
N MET A 1 1.09 -4.39 -3.40
CA MET A 1 0.03 -4.78 -2.47
C MET A 1 -0.92 -3.62 -2.36
N ILE A 2 -0.50 -2.47 -1.83
CA ILE A 2 -1.31 -1.26 -1.90
C ILE A 2 -1.16 -0.66 -3.30
N VAL A 3 -2.27 -0.57 -4.03
CA VAL A 3 -2.36 0.15 -5.31
C VAL A 3 -3.50 1.15 -5.16
N LEU A 4 -3.15 2.41 -4.95
CA LEU A 4 -4.14 3.45 -4.65
C LEU A 4 -5.13 3.63 -5.82
N PRO A 5 -6.45 3.79 -5.54
CA PRO A 5 -7.44 4.03 -6.58
C PRO A 5 -7.08 5.21 -7.48
N GLY A 6 -7.37 5.10 -8.78
CA GLY A 6 -7.08 6.17 -9.73
C GLY A 6 -5.61 6.30 -10.15
N THR A 7 -4.70 5.48 -9.63
CA THR A 7 -3.27 5.47 -10.00
C THR A 7 -2.94 4.40 -11.06
N PRO A 8 -1.75 4.44 -11.70
CA PRO A 8 -0.76 5.53 -11.71
C PRO A 8 -1.27 6.77 -12.47
N PHE A 9 -0.57 7.90 -12.33
CA PHE A 9 -0.86 9.10 -13.10
C PHE A 9 -0.38 8.95 -14.54
N LEU A 10 -1.19 9.46 -15.47
CA LEU A 10 -0.93 9.38 -16.91
C LEU A 10 -0.90 10.78 -17.53
N SER A 11 0.00 10.99 -18.47
CA SER A 11 0.07 12.24 -19.23
C SER A 11 -1.26 12.51 -19.96
N ASN A 12 -1.68 13.77 -20.05
CA ASN A 12 -2.92 14.17 -20.71
C ASN A 12 -2.67 14.65 -22.14
N THR A 13 -3.30 13.99 -23.10
CA THR A 13 -3.19 14.29 -24.54
C THR A 13 -3.92 15.56 -24.96
N LYS A 14 -4.93 15.98 -24.18
CA LYS A 14 -5.81 17.10 -24.52
C LYS A 14 -5.30 18.45 -24.04
N ARG A 15 -4.24 18.48 -23.23
CA ARG A 15 -3.70 19.72 -22.64
C ARG A 15 -2.38 20.06 -23.31
N LYS A 16 -2.31 21.27 -23.89
CA LYS A 16 -1.10 21.75 -24.57
C LYS A 16 -0.03 22.04 -23.54
N VAL A 17 1.16 21.48 -23.80
CA VAL A 17 2.40 21.84 -23.15
C VAL A 17 3.22 22.64 -24.15
N THR A 18 3.67 23.82 -23.76
CA THR A 18 4.41 24.78 -24.58
C THR A 18 5.77 25.07 -23.95
N ASN A 19 6.65 25.75 -24.68
CA ASN A 19 7.96 26.21 -24.18
C ASN A 19 8.92 25.10 -23.76
N LEU A 20 8.70 23.87 -24.24
CA LEU A 20 9.69 22.79 -24.13
C LEU A 20 10.57 22.75 -25.39
N PRO A 21 11.88 22.48 -25.25
CA PRO A 21 12.75 22.12 -26.37
C PRO A 21 12.20 20.95 -27.20
N PRO A 22 12.60 20.81 -28.47
CA PRO A 22 12.15 19.72 -29.35
C PRO A 22 12.40 18.33 -28.77
N GLU A 23 13.55 18.10 -28.15
CA GLU A 23 13.94 16.82 -27.55
C GLU A 23 13.01 16.45 -26.40
N LEU A 24 12.72 17.42 -25.51
CA LEU A 24 11.79 17.24 -24.40
C LEU A 24 10.35 17.06 -24.86
N THR A 25 9.94 17.78 -25.89
CA THR A 25 8.62 17.63 -26.50
C THR A 25 8.45 16.23 -27.09
N SER A 26 9.48 15.72 -27.77
CA SER A 26 9.50 14.36 -28.32
C SER A 26 9.41 13.31 -27.21
N ALA A 27 10.27 13.39 -26.19
CA ALA A 27 10.27 12.46 -25.06
C ALA A 27 8.93 12.48 -24.30
N ARG A 28 8.35 13.67 -24.07
CA ARG A 28 7.04 13.81 -23.42
C ARG A 28 5.92 13.17 -24.23
N THR A 29 5.95 13.30 -25.56
CA THR A 29 4.93 12.74 -26.45
C THR A 29 4.92 11.22 -26.43
N GLN A 30 6.04 10.57 -26.12
CA GLN A 30 6.09 9.11 -25.95
C GLN A 30 5.34 8.62 -24.70
N LEU A 31 5.03 9.49 -23.74
CA LEU A 31 4.30 9.15 -22.51
C LEU A 31 2.77 9.09 -22.69
N VAL A 32 2.29 9.40 -23.89
CA VAL A 32 0.88 9.54 -24.23
C VAL A 32 0.34 8.22 -24.77
N ASP A 33 -0.93 7.91 -24.45
CA ASP A 33 -1.71 6.78 -25.00
C ASP A 33 -1.13 5.37 -24.73
N ILE A 34 -0.38 5.23 -23.62
CA ILE A 34 0.12 3.93 -23.18
C ILE A 34 -0.97 3.15 -22.46
N SER A 35 -1.22 1.91 -22.91
CA SER A 35 -2.03 0.93 -22.18
C SER A 35 -1.22 0.38 -20.99
N LEU A 36 -1.84 0.20 -19.83
CA LEU A 36 -1.19 -0.35 -18.62
C LEU A 36 -1.93 -1.61 -18.14
N GLU A 37 -1.99 -2.62 -19.01
CA GLU A 37 -2.71 -3.85 -18.73
C GLU A 37 -1.76 -4.98 -18.27
N SER A 38 -0.60 -5.08 -18.90
CA SER A 38 0.38 -6.16 -18.69
C SER A 38 1.63 -5.70 -17.93
N ARG A 39 2.38 -6.68 -17.40
CA ARG A 39 3.69 -6.46 -16.77
C ARG A 39 4.68 -5.77 -17.72
N HIS A 40 4.65 -6.14 -19.00
CA HIS A 40 5.53 -5.58 -20.01
C HIS A 40 5.24 -4.08 -20.20
N ASP A 41 3.96 -3.72 -20.25
CA ASP A 41 3.55 -2.33 -20.45
C ASP A 41 4.02 -1.42 -19.30
N PHE A 42 3.92 -1.90 -18.05
CA PHE A 42 4.45 -1.18 -16.89
C PHE A 42 5.96 -0.95 -16.99
N ILE A 43 6.72 -1.96 -17.44
CA ILE A 43 8.17 -1.84 -17.62
C ILE A 43 8.51 -0.84 -18.73
N LEU A 44 7.82 -0.93 -19.88
CA LEU A 44 7.98 0.02 -20.97
C LEU A 44 7.68 1.44 -20.51
N TYR A 45 6.57 1.64 -19.80
CA TYR A 45 6.19 2.97 -19.33
C TYR A 45 7.19 3.54 -18.31
N LEU A 46 7.67 2.72 -17.39
CA LEU A 46 8.73 3.12 -16.45
C LEU A 46 10.01 3.55 -17.18
N ASN A 47 10.41 2.82 -18.23
CA ASN A 47 11.57 3.19 -19.04
C ASN A 47 11.36 4.53 -19.76
N LEU A 48 10.17 4.78 -20.30
CA LEU A 48 9.84 6.04 -20.96
C LEU A 48 9.80 7.21 -19.97
N LEU A 49 9.21 7.02 -18.78
CA LEU A 49 9.21 8.01 -17.71
C LEU A 49 10.63 8.33 -17.23
N ASN A 50 11.47 7.30 -17.06
CA ASN A 50 12.87 7.47 -16.69
C ASN A 50 13.64 8.25 -17.76
N ASN A 51 13.50 7.87 -19.03
CA ASN A 51 14.13 8.57 -20.14
C ASN A 51 13.70 10.04 -20.20
N TYR A 52 12.41 10.31 -20.01
CA TYR A 52 11.89 11.67 -19.97
C TYR A 52 12.47 12.48 -18.80
N LEU A 53 12.51 11.90 -17.59
CA LEU A 53 13.10 12.56 -16.43
C LEU A 53 14.59 12.87 -16.65
N GLU A 54 15.35 11.93 -17.20
CA GLU A 54 16.76 12.15 -17.54
C GLU A 54 16.93 13.25 -18.60
N THR A 55 16.07 13.29 -19.62
CA THR A 55 16.10 14.36 -20.63
C THR A 55 15.79 15.72 -20.01
N ILE A 56 14.89 15.79 -19.02
CA ILE A 56 14.61 17.04 -18.28
C ILE A 56 15.88 17.50 -17.56
N PHE A 57 16.53 16.62 -16.82
CA PHE A 57 17.72 16.99 -16.06
C PHE A 57 18.94 17.28 -16.95
N GLN A 58 19.08 16.62 -18.10
CA GLN A 58 20.08 16.99 -19.11
C GLN A 58 19.84 18.39 -19.65
N TYR A 59 18.59 18.76 -19.95
CA TYR A 59 18.26 20.11 -20.39
C TYR A 59 18.59 21.15 -19.32
N VAL A 60 18.20 20.90 -18.08
CA VAL A 60 18.46 21.83 -16.96
C VAL A 60 19.95 21.93 -16.63
N SER A 61 20.71 20.82 -16.73
CA SER A 61 22.15 20.82 -16.43
C SER A 61 23.00 21.54 -17.47
N THR A 62 22.57 21.61 -18.74
CA THR A 62 23.27 22.37 -19.80
C THR A 62 23.36 23.87 -19.53
N LYS A 63 22.63 24.38 -18.53
CA LYS A 63 22.57 25.80 -18.15
C LYS A 63 23.36 26.13 -16.87
N ASP A 64 24.37 25.31 -16.55
CA ASP A 64 25.33 25.51 -15.45
C ASP A 64 24.77 25.23 -14.04
N HIS A 65 23.90 24.21 -13.93
CA HIS A 65 23.30 23.77 -12.67
C HIS A 65 23.80 22.39 -12.26
N GLN A 66 24.93 22.34 -11.55
CA GLN A 66 25.55 21.09 -11.07
C GLN A 66 24.90 20.54 -9.78
N SER A 67 24.08 21.34 -9.10
CA SER A 67 23.38 20.92 -7.87
C SER A 67 21.88 20.75 -8.08
N LEU A 68 21.27 19.83 -7.34
CA LEU A 68 19.82 19.60 -7.38
C LEU A 68 19.03 20.89 -7.10
N SER A 69 19.42 21.64 -6.06
CA SER A 69 18.79 22.92 -5.71
C SER A 69 18.80 23.92 -6.88
N SER A 70 19.95 24.13 -7.51
CA SER A 70 20.06 25.04 -8.66
C SER A 70 19.18 24.59 -9.84
N SER A 71 19.11 23.28 -10.08
CA SER A 71 18.28 22.71 -11.15
C SER A 71 16.79 22.90 -10.87
N ILE A 72 16.35 22.72 -9.62
CA ILE A 72 14.96 22.93 -9.22
C ILE A 72 14.57 24.41 -9.35
N HIS A 73 15.39 25.35 -8.85
CA HIS A 73 15.12 26.78 -9.00
C HIS A 73 15.00 27.21 -10.47
N PHE A 74 15.86 26.69 -11.35
CA PHE A 74 15.74 26.95 -12.78
C PHE A 74 14.45 26.35 -13.36
N ALA A 75 14.13 25.10 -13.02
CA ALA A 75 12.91 24.44 -13.48
C ALA A 75 11.62 25.13 -13.00
N GLU A 76 11.64 25.83 -11.85
CA GLU A 76 10.52 26.66 -11.39
C GLU A 76 10.26 27.86 -12.30
N SER A 77 11.31 28.44 -12.90
CA SER A 77 11.17 29.60 -13.78
C SER A 77 10.52 29.30 -15.14
N ILE A 78 10.46 28.01 -15.53
CA ILE A 78 9.97 27.58 -16.84
C ILE A 78 8.50 27.15 -16.72
N ILE A 79 7.59 28.01 -17.19
CA ILE A 79 6.16 27.68 -17.29
C ILE A 79 5.92 26.91 -18.60
N ILE A 80 5.42 25.68 -18.47
CA ILE A 80 5.19 24.77 -19.58
C ILE A 80 3.70 24.61 -19.91
N SER A 81 2.77 24.98 -19.02
CA SER A 81 1.34 24.99 -19.31
C SER A 81 0.57 25.86 -18.31
N ASP A 82 -0.55 26.45 -18.75
CA ASP A 82 -1.50 27.14 -17.86
C ASP A 82 -2.51 26.16 -17.21
N THR A 83 -2.29 24.87 -17.41
CA THR A 83 -3.14 23.80 -16.89
C THR A 83 -2.33 22.59 -16.48
N VAL A 84 -2.81 21.83 -15.49
CA VAL A 84 -2.21 20.55 -15.06
C VAL A 84 -2.24 19.51 -16.21
N PRO A 85 -1.12 19.11 -16.83
CA PRO A 85 -1.13 18.26 -18.03
C PRO A 85 -1.11 16.76 -17.71
N TRP A 86 -1.65 16.36 -16.56
CA TRP A 86 -1.69 14.98 -16.05
C TRP A 86 -3.08 14.59 -15.56
N HIS A 87 -3.42 13.32 -15.73
CA HIS A 87 -4.59 12.69 -15.13
C HIS A 87 -4.31 12.29 -13.68
N GLY A 88 -5.32 12.40 -12.82
CA GLY A 88 -5.20 12.02 -11.41
C GLY A 88 -4.54 13.08 -10.52
N ILE A 89 -4.37 14.30 -11.01
CA ILE A 89 -3.90 15.45 -10.22
C ILE A 89 -5.03 16.47 -10.13
N GLU A 90 -5.26 16.97 -8.92
CA GLU A 90 -6.34 17.90 -8.61
C GLU A 90 -5.80 19.27 -8.22
N ARG A 91 -6.63 20.26 -8.51
CA ARG A 91 -6.35 21.66 -8.21
C ARG A 91 -6.92 21.99 -6.83
N PRO A 92 -6.31 22.96 -6.11
CA PRO A 92 -6.93 23.51 -4.91
C PRO A 92 -8.35 23.99 -5.23
N LYS A 93 -9.31 23.58 -4.38
CA LYS A 93 -10.71 23.99 -4.53
C LYS A 93 -10.85 25.42 -4.00
N VAL A 94 -11.15 26.35 -4.90
CA VAL A 94 -11.40 27.74 -4.50
C VAL A 94 -12.75 27.85 -3.80
N ALA A 95 -12.81 28.58 -2.68
CA ALA A 95 -14.03 28.81 -1.94
C ALA A 95 -15.11 29.47 -2.83
N PHE A 96 -16.37 29.12 -2.58
CA PHE A 96 -17.53 29.57 -3.36
C PHE A 96 -17.52 31.10 -3.53
N GLY A 97 -17.52 31.58 -4.78
CA GLY A 97 -17.55 33.01 -5.10
C GLY A 97 -16.21 33.67 -5.44
N LYS A 98 -15.06 32.99 -5.29
CA LYS A 98 -13.76 33.48 -5.78
C LYS A 98 -13.42 32.84 -7.14
N LYS A 99 -12.87 33.63 -8.08
CA LYS A 99 -12.33 33.09 -9.34
C LYS A 99 -11.17 32.15 -9.00
N SER A 100 -11.14 30.97 -9.61
CA SER A 100 -9.98 30.09 -9.52
C SER A 100 -8.77 30.84 -10.02
N GLU A 101 -7.73 30.94 -9.20
CA GLU A 101 -6.42 31.41 -9.68
C GLU A 101 -5.97 30.46 -10.81
N ALA A 102 -5.38 31.05 -11.85
CA ALA A 102 -4.80 30.28 -12.94
C ALA A 102 -3.58 29.54 -12.39
N ILE A 103 -3.46 28.24 -12.68
CA ILE A 103 -2.28 27.46 -12.27
C ILE A 103 -1.23 27.58 -13.36
N SER A 104 -0.06 28.10 -13.02
CA SER A 104 1.12 28.02 -13.87
C SER A 104 1.85 26.71 -13.59
N TRP A 105 1.67 25.73 -14.48
CA TRP A 105 2.37 24.44 -14.41
C TRP A 105 3.79 24.62 -14.94
N THR A 106 4.76 24.46 -14.04
CA THR A 106 6.19 24.66 -14.34
C THR A 106 6.90 23.33 -14.63
N LEU A 107 8.12 23.42 -15.14
CA LEU A 107 8.96 22.23 -15.34
C LEU A 107 9.27 21.53 -14.00
N MET A 108 9.34 22.27 -12.89
CA MET A 108 9.47 21.68 -11.55
C MET A 108 8.25 20.82 -11.20
N HIS A 109 7.01 21.30 -11.44
CA HIS A 109 5.80 20.50 -11.25
C HIS A 109 5.81 19.21 -12.07
N GLU A 110 6.34 19.29 -13.29
CA GLU A 110 6.52 18.13 -14.17
C GLU A 110 7.50 17.12 -13.56
N ILE A 111 8.68 17.56 -13.07
CA ILE A 111 9.69 16.70 -12.43
C ILE A 111 9.08 15.91 -11.27
N VAL A 112 8.45 16.60 -10.31
CA VAL A 112 7.89 15.94 -9.12
C VAL A 112 6.72 15.02 -9.49
N THR A 113 5.94 15.38 -10.50
CA THR A 113 4.84 14.55 -11.00
C THR A 113 5.34 13.28 -11.68
N VAL A 114 6.41 13.37 -12.48
CA VAL A 114 7.05 12.21 -13.11
C VAL A 114 7.60 11.27 -12.03
N ALA A 115 8.26 11.80 -11.00
CA ALA A 115 8.74 11.01 -9.86
C ALA A 115 7.59 10.28 -9.14
N ALA A 116 6.48 10.98 -8.87
CA ALA A 116 5.28 10.37 -8.28
C ALA A 116 4.67 9.29 -9.18
N ALA A 117 4.58 9.55 -10.49
CA ALA A 117 4.07 8.58 -11.46
C ALA A 117 4.95 7.33 -11.52
N MET A 118 6.28 7.48 -11.53
CA MET A 118 7.21 6.35 -11.49
C MET A 118 7.06 5.56 -10.18
N SER A 119 6.97 6.23 -9.02
CA SER A 119 6.78 5.58 -7.71
C SER A 119 5.50 4.72 -7.67
N LEU A 120 4.39 5.27 -8.17
CA LEU A 120 3.12 4.56 -8.29
C LEU A 120 3.21 3.38 -9.27
N ASN A 121 3.86 3.56 -10.43
CA ASN A 121 4.07 2.49 -11.40
C ASN A 121 4.90 1.33 -10.85
N HIS A 122 5.96 1.61 -10.09
CA HIS A 122 6.73 0.57 -9.38
C HIS A 122 5.87 -0.21 -8.37
N SER A 123 4.98 0.49 -7.64
CA SER A 123 4.04 -0.15 -6.71
C SER A 123 3.01 -1.04 -7.45
N CYS A 124 2.48 -0.58 -8.58
CA CYS A 124 1.60 -1.36 -9.46
C CYS A 124 2.30 -2.60 -10.05
N LEU A 125 3.52 -2.43 -10.57
CA LEU A 125 4.33 -3.51 -11.12
C LEU A 125 4.62 -4.58 -10.06
N SER A 126 4.96 -4.16 -8.83
CA SER A 126 5.15 -5.07 -7.70
C SER A 126 3.88 -5.88 -7.41
N SER A 127 2.71 -5.24 -7.45
CA SER A 127 1.42 -5.91 -7.27
C SER A 127 1.18 -6.99 -8.33
N LYS A 128 1.45 -6.69 -9.60
CA LYS A 128 1.35 -7.68 -10.69
C LYS A 128 2.30 -8.86 -10.50
N ILE A 129 3.55 -8.61 -10.12
CA ILE A 129 4.53 -9.69 -9.84
C ILE A 129 4.02 -10.58 -8.69
N ILE A 130 3.48 -10.01 -7.62
CA ILE A 130 2.91 -10.80 -6.52
C ILE A 130 1.72 -11.64 -7.00
N ASP A 131 0.87 -11.08 -7.86
CA ASP A 131 -0.27 -11.81 -8.43
C ASP A 131 0.19 -13.10 -9.12
N ASP A 132 1.24 -13.01 -9.95
CA ASP A 132 1.84 -14.17 -10.63
C ASP A 132 2.44 -15.18 -9.64
N LEU A 133 3.11 -14.69 -8.59
CA LEU A 133 3.82 -15.52 -7.62
C LEU A 133 2.89 -16.32 -6.70
N VAL A 134 1.78 -15.72 -6.27
CA VAL A 134 0.86 -16.36 -5.30
C VAL A 134 0.04 -17.49 -5.96
N GLU A 135 -0.14 -17.44 -7.28
CA GLU A 135 -0.81 -18.49 -8.07
C GLU A 135 0.08 -19.70 -8.38
N THR A 136 1.39 -19.49 -8.44
CA THR A 136 2.32 -20.55 -8.82
C THR A 136 2.68 -21.38 -7.59
N GLU A 137 2.54 -22.71 -7.63
CA GLU A 137 3.13 -23.56 -6.58
C GLU A 137 4.64 -23.69 -6.81
N PRO A 138 5.48 -23.49 -5.78
CA PRO A 138 6.92 -23.56 -5.96
C PRO A 138 7.37 -25.01 -6.04
N GLU A 139 8.13 -25.34 -7.08
CA GLU A 139 8.84 -26.61 -7.16
C GLU A 139 9.98 -26.68 -6.11
N ASN A 140 10.58 -25.53 -5.75
CA ASN A 140 11.66 -25.41 -4.77
C ASN A 140 11.58 -24.11 -3.94
N LEU A 141 11.86 -24.21 -2.64
CA LEU A 141 11.92 -23.09 -1.68
C LEU A 141 13.03 -22.08 -1.97
N LYS A 142 14.14 -22.50 -2.59
CA LYS A 142 15.24 -21.58 -2.94
C LYS A 142 14.85 -20.64 -4.08
N ASP A 143 14.31 -21.21 -5.14
CA ASP A 143 13.84 -20.49 -6.34
C ASP A 143 12.73 -19.50 -5.98
N THR A 144 11.92 -19.87 -4.98
CA THR A 144 10.94 -18.98 -4.36
C THR A 144 11.59 -17.71 -3.78
N ALA A 145 12.65 -17.82 -2.99
CA ALA A 145 13.25 -16.64 -2.36
C ALA A 145 13.78 -15.64 -3.40
N GLU A 146 14.37 -16.16 -4.46
CA GLU A 146 14.86 -15.38 -5.61
C GLU A 146 13.70 -14.73 -6.38
N ALA A 147 12.59 -15.46 -6.60
CA ALA A 147 11.42 -14.97 -7.32
C ALA A 147 10.72 -13.78 -6.62
N TRP A 148 10.82 -13.67 -5.29
CA TRP A 148 10.30 -12.54 -4.51
C TRP A 148 11.25 -11.33 -4.46
N THR A 149 12.51 -11.47 -4.85
CA THR A 149 13.49 -10.37 -4.82
C THR A 149 13.09 -9.18 -5.70
N PRO A 150 12.58 -9.38 -6.93
CA PRO A 150 12.05 -8.30 -7.76
C PRO A 150 10.97 -7.47 -7.04
N VAL A 151 10.07 -8.09 -6.28
CA VAL A 151 8.99 -7.38 -5.55
C VAL A 151 9.58 -6.33 -4.60
N ILE A 152 10.55 -6.74 -3.78
CA ILE A 152 11.20 -5.85 -2.81
C ILE A 152 12.00 -4.76 -3.55
N LYS A 153 12.69 -5.11 -4.64
CA LYS A 153 13.42 -4.15 -5.46
C LYS A 153 12.50 -3.04 -5.98
N GLN A 154 11.34 -3.40 -6.52
CA GLN A 154 10.39 -2.42 -7.06
C GLN A 154 9.82 -1.50 -5.97
N TYR A 155 9.45 -1.99 -4.79
CA TYR A 155 9.03 -1.08 -3.70
C TYR A 155 10.15 -0.17 -3.22
N LYS A 156 11.40 -0.64 -3.16
CA LYS A 156 12.54 0.22 -2.85
C LYS A 156 12.71 1.33 -3.89
N SER A 157 12.55 1.02 -5.18
CA SER A 157 12.52 2.04 -6.24
C SER A 157 11.37 3.04 -6.02
N ALA A 158 10.18 2.56 -5.62
CA ALA A 158 9.05 3.45 -5.31
C ALA A 158 9.35 4.41 -4.15
N VAL A 159 9.97 3.92 -3.07
CA VAL A 159 10.43 4.74 -1.92
C VAL A 159 11.50 5.73 -2.36
N SER A 160 12.50 5.28 -3.11
CA SER A 160 13.60 6.10 -3.62
C SER A 160 13.10 7.30 -4.44
N LEU A 161 12.09 7.08 -5.29
CA LEU A 161 11.44 8.12 -6.10
C LEU A 161 10.52 9.04 -5.28
N ALA A 162 9.84 8.50 -4.27
CA ALA A 162 9.02 9.32 -3.37
C ALA A 162 9.90 10.29 -2.56
N ASN A 163 11.02 9.79 -2.04
CA ASN A 163 12.02 10.61 -1.34
C ASN A 163 12.61 11.68 -2.27
N PHE A 164 12.90 11.32 -3.53
CA PHE A 164 13.41 12.27 -4.52
C PHE A 164 12.40 13.40 -4.81
N GLY A 165 11.12 13.06 -4.96
CA GLY A 165 10.07 14.08 -5.12
C GLY A 165 9.97 15.01 -3.91
N LEU A 166 10.07 14.46 -2.69
CA LEU A 166 10.08 15.26 -1.46
C LEU A 166 11.32 16.15 -1.36
N GLU A 167 12.50 15.65 -1.74
CA GLU A 167 13.74 16.42 -1.78
C GLU A 167 13.64 17.58 -2.79
N CYS A 168 13.10 17.32 -3.99
CA CYS A 168 12.81 18.37 -4.98
C CYS A 168 11.89 19.46 -4.41
N LEU A 169 10.82 19.08 -3.71
CA LEU A 169 9.91 20.04 -3.07
C LEU A 169 10.60 20.84 -1.95
N SER A 170 11.58 20.27 -1.25
CA SER A 170 12.33 20.99 -0.19
C SER A 170 13.27 22.07 -0.74
N HIS A 171 13.68 21.95 -2.00
CA HIS A 171 14.47 22.94 -2.71
C HIS A 171 13.62 23.97 -3.47
N ALA A 172 12.30 23.78 -3.50
CA ALA A 172 11.38 24.71 -4.14
C ALA A 172 11.42 26.07 -3.44
N SER A 173 11.37 27.16 -4.21
CA SER A 173 11.23 28.50 -3.64
C SER A 173 9.81 28.66 -3.10
N THR A 174 9.63 29.29 -1.95
CA THR A 174 8.30 29.67 -1.41
C THR A 174 7.64 30.83 -2.18
N SER A 175 7.84 30.86 -3.50
CA SER A 175 7.26 31.86 -4.41
C SER A 175 5.73 31.77 -4.45
N ASP A 176 5.07 32.74 -5.08
CA ASP A 176 3.60 32.80 -5.26
C ASP A 176 3.01 31.61 -6.07
N LEU A 177 3.81 30.60 -6.40
CA LEU A 177 3.39 29.40 -7.11
C LEU A 177 2.71 28.40 -6.17
N VAL A 178 1.58 27.86 -6.61
CA VAL A 178 0.87 26.79 -5.92
C VAL A 178 1.68 25.49 -6.00
N ALA A 179 2.36 25.11 -4.93
CA ALA A 179 3.16 23.88 -4.86
C ALA A 179 2.30 22.60 -4.77
N ILE A 180 2.93 21.44 -5.06
CA ILE A 180 2.35 20.13 -4.74
C ILE A 180 2.53 19.86 -3.24
N ASP A 181 1.48 19.37 -2.58
CA ASP A 181 1.51 19.05 -1.15
C ASP A 181 2.56 17.96 -0.83
N PRO A 182 3.58 18.25 0.02
CA PRO A 182 4.58 17.27 0.43
C PRO A 182 4.00 16.00 1.07
N ASN A 183 2.83 16.08 1.71
CA ASN A 183 2.15 14.92 2.31
C ASN A 183 1.79 13.87 1.27
N CYS A 184 1.64 14.26 0.00
CA CYS A 184 1.44 13.31 -1.09
C CYS A 184 2.65 12.36 -1.22
N PHE A 185 3.88 12.88 -1.15
CA PHE A 185 5.10 12.07 -1.24
C PHE A 185 5.35 11.24 0.02
N ILE A 186 5.08 11.80 1.20
CA ILE A 186 5.12 11.05 2.47
C ILE A 186 4.15 9.86 2.41
N LEU A 187 2.95 10.06 1.84
CA LEU A 187 1.99 8.97 1.67
C LEU A 187 2.50 7.90 0.69
N LEU A 188 3.10 8.29 -0.45
CA LEU A 188 3.68 7.34 -1.40
C LEU A 188 4.79 6.50 -0.75
N GLU A 189 5.70 7.14 -0.03
CA GLU A 189 6.76 6.48 0.72
C GLU A 189 6.19 5.48 1.75
N LYS A 190 5.24 5.93 2.58
CA LYS A 190 4.60 5.10 3.60
C LYS A 190 3.85 3.91 3.00
N THR A 191 3.09 4.12 1.93
CA THR A 191 2.35 3.03 1.27
C THR A 191 3.27 2.00 0.61
N ALA A 192 4.41 2.41 0.07
CA ALA A 192 5.43 1.49 -0.44
C ALA A 192 6.13 0.71 0.68
N ASN A 193 6.48 1.37 1.79
CA ASN A 193 7.06 0.73 2.97
C ASN A 193 6.10 -0.30 3.60
N VAL A 194 4.83 0.07 3.78
CA VAL A 194 3.79 -0.86 4.26
C VAL A 194 3.61 -2.02 3.28
N SER A 195 3.59 -1.75 1.97
CA SER A 195 3.48 -2.81 0.96
C SER A 195 4.66 -3.78 0.98
N THR A 196 5.86 -3.29 1.29
CA THR A 196 7.06 -4.12 1.48
C THR A 196 6.85 -5.09 2.64
N GLN A 197 6.42 -4.60 3.81
CA GLN A 197 6.15 -5.44 4.98
C GLN A 197 5.01 -6.44 4.71
N ILE A 198 3.91 -5.99 4.11
CA ILE A 198 2.80 -6.87 3.74
C ILE A 198 3.25 -7.95 2.74
N SER A 199 4.10 -7.63 1.76
CA SER A 199 4.60 -8.64 0.82
C SER A 199 5.38 -9.77 1.51
N MET A 200 6.10 -9.46 2.60
CA MET A 200 6.76 -10.48 3.43
C MET A 200 5.74 -11.35 4.17
N LEU A 201 4.66 -10.76 4.68
CA LEU A 201 3.55 -11.49 5.31
C LEU A 201 2.86 -12.44 4.32
N VAL A 202 2.57 -11.94 3.10
CA VAL A 202 1.98 -12.74 2.02
C VAL A 202 2.88 -13.92 1.69
N LYS A 203 4.18 -13.68 1.48
CA LYS A 203 5.16 -14.74 1.22
C LYS A 203 5.16 -15.79 2.33
N SER A 204 5.21 -15.38 3.59
CA SER A 204 5.22 -16.30 4.74
C SER A 204 3.91 -17.07 4.90
N SER A 205 2.77 -16.41 4.69
CA SER A 205 1.44 -17.03 4.70
C SER A 205 1.29 -18.07 3.60
N TRP A 206 1.72 -17.74 2.39
CA TRP A 206 1.70 -18.64 1.26
C TRP A 206 2.56 -19.89 1.50
N LEU A 207 3.76 -19.75 2.09
CA LEU A 207 4.58 -20.89 2.54
C LEU A 207 3.87 -21.73 3.60
N ASN A 208 3.31 -21.09 4.63
CA ASN A 208 2.55 -21.77 5.69
C ASN A 208 1.38 -22.58 5.15
N ARG A 209 0.65 -22.04 4.17
CA ARG A 209 -0.47 -22.73 3.53
C ARG A 209 -0.04 -24.02 2.84
N LEU A 210 1.08 -23.98 2.11
CA LEU A 210 1.61 -25.15 1.42
C LEU A 210 1.97 -26.25 2.42
N ASP A 211 2.63 -25.91 3.52
CA ASP A 211 3.02 -26.87 4.55
C ASP A 211 1.81 -27.39 5.36
N PHE A 212 0.85 -26.51 5.65
CA PHE A 212 -0.39 -26.88 6.33
C PHE A 212 -1.21 -27.85 5.50
N ASN A 213 -1.34 -27.63 4.19
CA ASN A 213 -2.05 -28.52 3.29
C ASN A 213 -1.35 -29.89 3.15
N ARG A 214 -0.01 -29.93 3.19
CA ARG A 214 0.77 -31.16 3.03
C ARG A 214 0.84 -32.00 4.31
N ALA A 215 1.04 -31.37 5.45
CA ALA A 215 1.42 -32.06 6.70
C ALA A 215 0.54 -31.68 7.91
N GLY A 216 -0.46 -30.81 7.75
CA GLY A 216 -1.28 -30.31 8.86
C GLY A 216 -0.49 -29.54 9.92
N SER A 217 0.71 -29.08 9.60
CA SER A 217 1.63 -28.39 10.51
C SER A 217 2.14 -27.07 9.90
N PHE A 218 2.67 -26.19 10.75
CA PHE A 218 3.23 -24.91 10.33
C PHE A 218 4.76 -24.99 10.33
N SER A 219 5.39 -24.71 9.19
CA SER A 219 6.86 -24.71 9.07
C SER A 219 7.50 -23.47 9.69
N THR A 220 6.81 -22.33 9.64
CA THR A 220 7.35 -21.08 10.19
C THR A 220 7.31 -21.11 11.72
N LYS A 221 8.49 -20.85 12.31
CA LYS A 221 8.66 -20.72 13.76
C LYS A 221 8.62 -19.26 14.23
N ASN A 222 8.44 -18.31 13.31
CA ASN A 222 8.50 -16.88 13.56
C ASN A 222 7.13 -16.18 13.52
N ASN A 223 6.02 -16.90 13.75
CA ASN A 223 4.67 -16.35 13.71
C ASN A 223 4.48 -15.20 14.71
N GLY A 224 5.08 -15.27 15.90
CA GLY A 224 5.11 -14.15 16.84
C GLY A 224 5.70 -12.88 16.23
N THR A 225 6.84 -12.98 15.51
CA THR A 225 7.44 -11.84 14.78
C THR A 225 6.54 -11.36 13.65
N LEU A 226 6.00 -12.27 12.83
CA LEU A 226 5.12 -11.92 11.71
C LEU A 226 3.83 -11.23 12.17
N SER A 227 3.29 -11.60 13.33
CA SER A 227 2.15 -10.91 13.93
C SER A 227 2.47 -9.45 14.26
N ARG A 228 3.66 -9.18 14.82
CA ARG A 228 4.11 -7.81 15.11
C ARG A 228 4.34 -6.98 13.84
N VAL A 229 4.78 -7.61 12.76
CA VAL A 229 4.91 -6.95 11.45
C VAL A 229 3.54 -6.57 10.89
N ALA A 230 2.54 -7.45 11.01
CA ALA A 230 1.18 -7.16 10.61
C ALA A 230 0.54 -6.03 11.44
N ILE A 231 0.81 -5.99 12.75
CA ILE A 231 0.36 -4.92 13.64
C ILE A 231 1.04 -3.59 13.31
N TYR A 232 2.33 -3.61 12.97
CA TYR A 232 3.03 -2.44 12.45
C TYR A 232 2.35 -1.90 11.18
N ALA A 233 2.05 -2.79 10.21
CA ALA A 233 1.35 -2.40 8.99
C ALA A 233 -0.04 -1.80 9.29
N LEU A 234 -0.77 -2.34 10.27
CA LEU A 234 -2.05 -1.81 10.73
C LEU A 234 -1.94 -0.37 11.25
N ASP A 235 -0.93 -0.08 12.07
CA ASP A 235 -0.73 1.25 12.65
C ASP A 235 -0.26 2.27 11.60
N GLU A 236 0.62 1.87 10.71
CA GLU A 236 1.05 2.71 9.58
C GLU A 236 -0.10 2.99 8.60
N LEU A 237 -1.02 2.05 8.38
CA LEU A 237 -2.23 2.30 7.58
C LEU A 237 -3.13 3.36 8.21
N LYS A 238 -3.29 3.36 9.56
CA LYS A 238 -4.00 4.44 10.26
C LYS A 238 -3.31 5.78 10.07
N PHE A 239 -1.98 5.80 10.03
CA PHE A 239 -1.21 7.01 9.74
C PHE A 239 -1.45 7.50 8.30
N CYS A 240 -1.42 6.60 7.31
CA CYS A 240 -1.77 6.91 5.93
C CYS A 240 -3.18 7.50 5.79
N GLN A 241 -4.17 6.97 6.51
CA GLN A 241 -5.53 7.51 6.53
C GLN A 241 -5.57 8.96 7.06
N LYS A 242 -4.80 9.26 8.12
CA LYS A 242 -4.68 10.62 8.67
C LYS A 242 -4.03 11.57 7.67
N LEU A 243 -2.98 11.13 6.96
CA LEU A 243 -2.31 11.92 5.92
C LEU A 243 -3.27 12.33 4.79
N VAL A 244 -4.08 11.39 4.29
CA VAL A 244 -5.08 11.70 3.26
C VAL A 244 -6.07 12.76 3.75
N GLY A 245 -6.45 12.72 5.04
CA GLY A 245 -7.32 13.71 5.66
C GLY A 245 -6.67 15.07 5.93
N SER A 246 -5.34 15.16 5.87
CA SER A 246 -4.57 16.37 6.20
C SER A 246 -3.99 17.09 4.98
N PHE A 247 -4.40 16.73 3.76
CA PHE A 247 -3.93 17.41 2.56
C PHE A 247 -4.32 18.90 2.57
N ASP A 248 -3.35 19.75 2.25
CA ASP A 248 -3.54 21.19 2.17
C ASP A 248 -4.41 21.53 0.97
N ARG A 249 -5.55 22.19 1.25
CA ARG A 249 -6.52 22.60 0.24
C ARG A 249 -6.02 23.74 -0.63
N ASN A 250 -4.94 24.41 -0.24
CA ASN A 250 -4.29 25.47 -1.00
C ASN A 250 -3.22 24.94 -1.96
N CYS A 251 -2.82 23.67 -1.83
CA CYS A 251 -1.81 23.04 -2.68
C CYS A 251 -2.45 22.26 -3.83
N ILE A 252 -1.63 21.92 -4.83
CA ILE A 252 -1.95 20.86 -5.78
C ILE A 252 -1.80 19.52 -5.03
N PHE A 253 -2.75 18.62 -5.22
CA PHE A 253 -2.70 17.31 -4.58
C PHE A 253 -3.15 16.21 -5.54
N PHE A 254 -2.84 14.97 -5.19
CA PHE A 254 -3.23 13.81 -5.97
C PHE A 254 -4.71 13.49 -5.76
N ARG A 255 -5.42 13.12 -6.83
CA ARG A 255 -6.81 12.67 -6.76
C ARG A 255 -6.89 11.50 -5.81
N HIS A 256 -7.58 11.70 -4.70
CA HIS A 256 -7.67 10.75 -3.60
C HIS A 256 -9.11 10.30 -3.34
N GLU A 257 -9.99 10.47 -4.33
CA GLU A 257 -11.32 9.88 -4.32
C GLU A 257 -11.20 8.39 -4.00
N ASN A 258 -11.95 7.94 -3.00
CA ASN A 258 -11.99 6.55 -2.53
C ASN A 258 -10.70 6.02 -1.86
N TRP A 259 -9.63 6.82 -1.72
CA TRP A 259 -8.40 6.36 -1.04
C TRP A 259 -8.66 5.98 0.41
N LEU A 260 -9.45 6.75 1.14
CA LEU A 260 -9.79 6.45 2.52
C LEU A 260 -10.55 5.12 2.64
N SER A 261 -11.54 4.88 1.78
CA SER A 261 -12.29 3.63 1.72
C SER A 261 -11.38 2.44 1.40
N TYR A 262 -10.45 2.61 0.45
CA TYR A 262 -9.47 1.58 0.09
C TYR A 262 -8.48 1.31 1.24
N LEU A 263 -7.97 2.34 1.91
CA LEU A 263 -7.07 2.18 3.07
C LEU A 263 -7.78 1.52 4.25
N ASN A 264 -9.07 1.77 4.48
CA ASN A 264 -9.87 1.04 5.48
C ASN A 264 -9.96 -0.45 5.15
N LEU A 265 -10.11 -0.80 3.87
CA LEU A 265 -10.10 -2.20 3.44
C LEU A 265 -8.73 -2.86 3.64
N MET A 266 -7.65 -2.16 3.31
CA MET A 266 -6.28 -2.60 3.61
C MET A 266 -6.05 -2.77 5.12
N GLN A 267 -6.70 -1.95 5.95
CA GLN A 267 -6.64 -2.05 7.41
C GLN A 267 -7.27 -3.35 7.92
N SER A 268 -8.46 -3.71 7.40
CA SER A 268 -9.10 -4.99 7.71
C SER A 268 -8.25 -6.18 7.27
N TYR A 269 -7.59 -6.06 6.12
CA TYR A 269 -6.66 -7.08 5.62
C TYR A 269 -5.40 -7.23 6.48
N ALA A 270 -4.75 -6.14 6.90
CA ALA A 270 -3.63 -6.18 7.85
C ALA A 270 -4.07 -6.74 9.23
N THR A 271 -5.31 -6.45 9.65
CA THR A 271 -5.90 -7.03 10.86
C THR A 271 -6.04 -8.54 10.76
N ALA A 272 -6.52 -9.05 9.61
CA ALA A 272 -6.64 -10.48 9.38
C ALA A 272 -5.27 -11.19 9.39
N TYR A 273 -4.23 -10.57 8.84
CA TYR A 273 -2.87 -11.10 8.96
C TYR A 273 -2.35 -11.12 10.40
N SER A 274 -2.62 -10.05 11.16
CA SER A 274 -2.27 -9.99 12.58
C SER A 274 -2.92 -11.13 13.35
N VAL A 275 -4.21 -11.38 13.09
CA VAL A 275 -4.97 -12.49 13.67
C VAL A 275 -4.40 -13.84 13.26
N LEU A 276 -4.14 -14.06 11.96
CA LEU A 276 -3.61 -15.33 11.46
C LEU A 276 -2.33 -15.70 12.21
N PHE A 277 -1.30 -14.85 12.14
CA PHE A 277 -0.01 -15.17 12.75
C PHE A 277 -0.07 -15.24 14.28
N LEU A 278 -0.84 -14.35 14.93
CA LEU A 278 -0.96 -14.39 16.39
C LEU A 278 -1.73 -15.63 16.89
N SER A 279 -2.74 -16.09 16.13
CA SER A 279 -3.46 -17.32 16.46
C SER A 279 -2.59 -18.56 16.32
N ILE A 280 -1.72 -18.61 15.30
CA ILE A 280 -0.73 -19.68 15.14
C ILE A 280 0.29 -19.65 16.30
N ASP A 281 0.76 -18.46 16.70
CA ASP A 281 1.68 -18.32 17.84
C ASP A 281 1.04 -18.78 19.16
N TYR A 282 -0.21 -18.43 19.43
CA TYR A 282 -0.94 -18.94 20.60
C TYR A 282 -1.22 -20.43 20.52
N TYR A 283 -1.50 -20.97 19.34
CA TYR A 283 -1.60 -22.42 19.16
C TYR A 283 -0.28 -23.13 19.49
N GLN A 284 0.85 -22.59 19.03
CA GLN A 284 2.19 -23.10 19.34
C GLN A 284 2.53 -23.01 20.84
N GLN A 285 1.87 -22.12 21.58
CA GLN A 285 1.97 -21.98 23.04
C GLN A 285 0.92 -22.78 23.81
N SER A 286 0.16 -23.66 23.15
CA SER A 286 -0.93 -24.45 23.77
C SER A 286 -1.98 -23.58 24.47
N LYS A 287 -2.36 -22.46 23.84
CA LYS A 287 -3.44 -21.56 24.29
C LYS A 287 -4.57 -21.55 23.25
N LEU A 288 -5.25 -22.69 23.09
CA LEU A 288 -6.23 -22.89 22.01
C LEU A 288 -7.46 -21.98 22.14
N GLY A 289 -7.96 -21.73 23.35
CA GLY A 289 -9.13 -20.88 23.58
C GLY A 289 -8.88 -19.42 23.18
N LEU A 290 -7.64 -18.93 23.33
CA LEU A 290 -7.20 -17.62 22.86
C LEU A 290 -7.04 -17.58 21.34
N ALA A 291 -6.43 -18.61 20.76
CA ALA A 291 -6.26 -18.72 19.32
C ALA A 291 -7.61 -18.73 18.58
N LEU A 292 -8.57 -19.54 19.05
CA LEU A 292 -9.94 -19.58 18.51
C LEU A 292 -10.67 -18.24 18.64
N GLY A 293 -10.56 -17.58 19.80
CA GLY A 293 -11.15 -16.25 20.01
C GLY A 293 -10.61 -15.19 19.03
N LEU A 294 -9.31 -15.23 18.73
CA LEU A 294 -8.70 -14.35 17.73
C LEU A 294 -9.21 -14.64 16.31
N ILE A 295 -9.26 -15.92 15.91
CA ILE A 295 -9.72 -16.30 14.57
C ILE A 295 -11.16 -15.82 14.35
N ASN A 296 -12.02 -15.98 15.35
CA ASN A 296 -13.40 -15.47 15.33
C ASN A 296 -13.45 -13.96 15.12
N TYR A 297 -12.59 -13.20 15.82
CA TYR A 297 -12.46 -11.76 15.63
C TYR A 297 -12.00 -11.39 14.21
N GLY A 298 -11.02 -12.10 13.65
CA GLY A 298 -10.51 -11.86 12.30
C GLY A 298 -11.57 -12.10 11.22
N LEU A 299 -12.27 -13.23 11.29
CA LEU A 299 -13.33 -13.58 10.34
C LEU A 299 -14.48 -12.55 10.37
N LEU A 300 -14.90 -12.13 11.57
CA LEU A 300 -15.91 -11.07 11.72
C LEU A 300 -15.46 -9.73 11.15
N SER A 301 -14.19 -9.37 11.36
CA SER A 301 -13.61 -8.11 10.87
C SER A 301 -13.56 -8.06 9.34
N LEU A 302 -13.25 -9.19 8.69
CA LEU A 302 -13.19 -9.29 7.22
C LEU A 302 -14.58 -9.18 6.55
N GLN A 303 -15.65 -9.62 7.19
CA GLN A 303 -16.99 -9.62 6.61
C GLN A 303 -17.73 -8.29 6.71
N ALA A 304 -17.14 -7.28 7.36
CA ALA A 304 -17.73 -5.94 7.52
C ALA A 304 -19.16 -5.92 8.07
N LYS A 305 -19.65 -6.99 8.72
CA LYS A 305 -20.88 -6.94 9.52
C LYS A 305 -20.62 -5.90 10.59
N GLN A 306 -21.35 -4.78 10.55
CA GLN A 306 -21.21 -3.67 11.47
C GLN A 306 -21.10 -4.22 12.90
N MET A 307 -19.90 -4.13 13.48
CA MET A 307 -19.73 -4.30 14.91
C MET A 307 -20.61 -3.22 15.55
N GLU A 308 -21.66 -3.65 16.24
CA GLU A 308 -22.72 -2.82 16.83
C GLU A 308 -22.23 -1.41 17.18
N LYS A 309 -22.91 -0.37 16.64
CA LYS A 309 -22.78 0.99 17.16
C LYS A 309 -22.92 0.91 18.69
N PRO A 310 -22.05 1.56 19.49
CA PRO A 310 -22.07 1.43 20.94
C PRO A 310 -23.41 1.95 21.47
N GLY A 311 -24.33 1.02 21.71
CA GLY A 311 -25.57 1.28 22.41
C GLY A 311 -25.24 1.61 23.86
N LYS A 312 -25.66 2.80 24.29
CA LYS A 312 -25.54 3.29 25.66
C LYS A 312 -25.98 2.22 26.67
N ASN A 313 -25.17 2.07 27.72
CA ASN A 313 -25.48 1.45 29.02
C ASN A 313 -26.00 0.01 29.01
N LYS A 314 -25.16 -0.97 29.39
CA LYS A 314 -25.51 -2.05 30.34
C LYS A 314 -24.25 -2.59 31.05
N ASN A 315 -23.78 -1.87 32.06
CA ASN A 315 -23.02 -2.48 33.15
C ASN A 315 -23.98 -3.40 33.92
N ILE A 316 -23.47 -4.52 34.45
CA ILE A 316 -24.20 -5.53 35.25
C ILE A 316 -24.91 -6.63 34.41
N VAL A 317 -24.19 -7.41 33.58
CA VAL A 317 -24.43 -8.87 33.38
C VAL A 317 -23.18 -9.46 32.68
N THR A 318 -22.07 -9.64 33.40
CA THR A 318 -20.81 -10.15 32.81
C THR A 318 -20.47 -11.59 33.17
N ARG A 319 -21.14 -12.21 34.17
CA ARG A 319 -20.80 -13.58 34.62
C ARG A 319 -21.69 -14.72 34.07
N PHE A 320 -22.81 -14.41 33.40
CA PHE A 320 -23.70 -15.42 32.79
C PHE A 320 -23.64 -15.48 31.26
N LYS A 321 -22.77 -14.68 30.61
CA LYS A 321 -22.72 -14.57 29.14
C LYS A 321 -21.75 -15.54 28.46
N THR A 322 -20.79 -16.13 29.16
CA THR A 322 -19.74 -16.96 28.55
C THR A 322 -20.27 -18.22 27.86
N LYS A 323 -21.27 -18.91 28.46
CA LYS A 323 -21.90 -20.09 27.83
C LYS A 323 -22.85 -19.78 26.67
N PHE A 324 -23.35 -18.54 26.57
CA PHE A 324 -24.20 -18.11 25.45
C PHE A 324 -23.39 -17.44 24.34
N ALA A 325 -22.23 -16.89 24.67
CA ALA A 325 -21.30 -16.32 23.71
C ALA A 325 -20.65 -17.41 22.83
N SER A 326 -20.31 -18.58 23.40
CA SER A 326 -19.82 -19.74 22.63
C SER A 326 -20.88 -20.22 21.62
N HIS A 327 -22.14 -20.34 22.05
CA HIS A 327 -23.23 -20.79 21.17
C HIS A 327 -23.61 -19.76 20.09
N LYS A 328 -23.49 -18.45 20.40
CA LYS A 328 -23.63 -17.40 19.39
C LYS A 328 -22.47 -17.44 18.40
N ASN A 329 -21.23 -17.60 18.86
CA ASN A 329 -20.07 -17.74 17.98
C ASN A 329 -20.26 -18.96 17.06
N GLU A 330 -20.63 -20.13 17.58
CA GLU A 330 -20.91 -21.33 16.77
C GLU A 330 -22.03 -21.13 15.74
N SER A 331 -23.15 -20.52 16.14
CA SER A 331 -24.26 -20.25 15.23
C SER A 331 -23.87 -19.29 14.12
N TYR A 332 -23.04 -18.28 14.42
CA TYR A 332 -22.53 -17.36 13.40
C TYR A 332 -21.52 -18.05 12.49
N ILE A 333 -20.69 -18.95 13.02
CA ILE A 333 -19.62 -19.63 12.29
C ILE A 333 -20.13 -20.75 11.37
N LYS A 334 -21.23 -21.42 11.71
CA LYS A 334 -21.89 -22.35 10.79
C LYS A 334 -22.35 -21.69 9.48
N ASP A 335 -22.64 -20.39 9.52
CA ASP A 335 -22.94 -19.59 8.33
C ASP A 335 -21.66 -19.08 7.60
N LEU A 336 -20.45 -19.28 8.14
CA LEU A 336 -19.16 -18.78 7.62
C LEU A 336 -18.44 -19.74 6.67
N GLN A 337 -19.04 -20.87 6.31
CA GLN A 337 -18.37 -21.90 5.50
C GLN A 337 -18.12 -21.50 4.02
N SER A 338 -18.38 -20.26 3.60
CA SER A 338 -18.11 -19.84 2.22
C SER A 338 -17.55 -18.43 2.04
N VAL A 339 -16.61 -18.34 1.09
CA VAL A 339 -15.96 -17.13 0.55
C VAL A 339 -16.97 -16.10 0.00
N THR A 340 -18.19 -16.51 -0.34
CA THR A 340 -19.26 -15.64 -0.86
C THR A 340 -19.79 -14.59 0.14
N THR A 341 -19.25 -14.56 1.36
CA THR A 341 -19.65 -13.65 2.45
C THR A 341 -18.76 -12.40 2.57
N LEU A 342 -17.65 -12.31 1.84
CA LEU A 342 -16.80 -11.10 1.80
C LEU A 342 -17.49 -9.98 0.99
N ASN A 343 -18.13 -9.04 1.68
CA ASN A 343 -18.73 -7.86 1.06
C ASN A 343 -17.65 -6.80 0.77
N ILE A 344 -16.90 -7.01 -0.31
CA ILE A 344 -15.86 -6.10 -0.78
C ILE A 344 -16.43 -5.24 -1.91
N ASP A 345 -16.30 -3.92 -1.78
CA ASP A 345 -16.61 -3.00 -2.86
C ASP A 345 -15.59 -3.17 -4.00
N LYS A 346 -15.95 -3.98 -5.00
CA LYS A 346 -15.12 -4.27 -6.17
C LYS A 346 -14.82 -3.02 -7.01
N SER A 347 -15.62 -1.95 -6.88
CA SER A 347 -15.39 -0.69 -7.62
C SER A 347 -14.11 0.03 -7.18
N LEU A 348 -13.59 -0.28 -6.00
CA LEU A 348 -12.33 0.24 -5.48
C LEU A 348 -11.09 -0.37 -6.14
N PHE A 349 -11.25 -1.43 -6.94
CA PHE A 349 -10.17 -2.21 -7.51
C PHE A 349 -10.05 -1.98 -9.02
N LYS A 350 -8.82 -1.72 -9.48
CA LYS A 350 -8.46 -1.84 -10.90
C LYS A 350 -7.92 -3.25 -11.19
N SER A 351 -7.75 -3.58 -12.47
CA SER A 351 -7.12 -4.83 -12.95
C SER A 351 -5.70 -5.07 -12.42
N SER A 352 -5.01 -4.06 -11.88
CA SER A 352 -3.68 -4.15 -11.23
C SER A 352 -3.74 -4.44 -9.73
N SER A 353 -4.90 -4.31 -9.10
CA SER A 353 -5.13 -4.60 -7.67
C SER A 353 -5.53 -6.06 -7.41
N GLY A 354 -5.46 -6.93 -8.43
CA GLY A 354 -5.87 -8.34 -8.39
C GLY A 354 -5.19 -9.18 -7.31
N ALA A 355 -3.88 -8.97 -7.10
CA ALA A 355 -3.08 -9.69 -6.10
C ALA A 355 -3.68 -9.62 -4.69
N PHE A 356 -4.18 -8.43 -4.30
CA PHE A 356 -4.81 -8.25 -3.00
C PHE A 356 -6.08 -9.09 -2.87
N LEU A 357 -6.96 -9.10 -3.87
CA LEU A 357 -8.24 -9.80 -3.78
C LEU A 357 -8.05 -11.32 -3.76
N LYS A 358 -7.12 -11.83 -4.56
CA LYS A 358 -6.76 -13.26 -4.57
C LYS A 358 -6.16 -13.66 -3.23
N ASP A 359 -5.17 -12.92 -2.75
CA ASP A 359 -4.53 -13.23 -1.46
C ASP A 359 -5.50 -13.09 -0.28
N LEU A 360 -6.39 -12.10 -0.29
CA LEU A 360 -7.43 -11.96 0.73
C LEU A 360 -8.35 -13.18 0.77
N THR A 361 -8.69 -13.74 -0.39
CA THR A 361 -9.46 -15.00 -0.47
C THR A 361 -8.68 -16.14 0.18
N PHE A 362 -7.40 -16.27 -0.14
CA PHE A 362 -6.54 -17.30 0.44
C PHE A 362 -6.34 -17.13 1.95
N LEU A 363 -6.21 -15.91 2.43
CA LEU A 363 -6.11 -15.60 3.86
C LEU A 363 -7.40 -15.97 4.59
N PHE A 364 -8.56 -15.67 4.00
CA PHE A 364 -9.86 -16.04 4.56
C PHE A 364 -10.02 -17.55 4.65
N ASP A 365 -9.69 -18.29 3.59
CA ASP A 365 -9.74 -19.75 3.56
C ASP A 365 -8.81 -20.38 4.61
N GLN A 366 -7.59 -19.85 4.75
CA GLN A 366 -6.66 -20.31 5.78
C GLN A 366 -7.20 -20.10 7.20
N LEU A 367 -7.84 -18.95 7.47
CA LEU A 367 -8.47 -18.70 8.78
C LEU A 367 -9.61 -19.68 9.06
N ILE A 368 -10.41 -20.04 8.05
CA ILE A 368 -11.46 -21.07 8.18
C ILE A 368 -10.84 -22.44 8.48
N GLN A 369 -9.83 -22.85 7.71
CA GLN A 369 -9.18 -24.14 7.91
C GLN A 369 -8.56 -24.24 9.31
N LEU A 370 -7.90 -23.16 9.76
CA LEU A 370 -7.35 -23.09 11.11
C LEU A 370 -8.45 -23.17 12.17
N HIS A 371 -9.54 -22.44 11.99
CA HIS A 371 -10.68 -22.50 12.88
C HIS A 371 -11.21 -23.93 13.05
N LEU A 372 -11.44 -24.64 11.92
CA LEU A 372 -11.95 -26.01 11.93
C LEU A 372 -11.00 -26.98 12.65
N LYS A 373 -9.69 -26.87 12.37
CA LYS A 373 -8.67 -27.69 13.02
C LYS A 373 -8.64 -27.45 14.53
N LEU A 374 -8.50 -26.19 14.96
CA LEU A 374 -8.37 -25.85 16.37
C LEU A 374 -9.64 -26.14 17.16
N THR A 375 -10.82 -25.97 16.56
CA THR A 375 -12.10 -26.33 17.19
C THR A 375 -12.14 -27.83 17.45
N LYS A 376 -11.80 -28.65 16.44
CA LYS A 376 -11.75 -30.10 16.59
C LYS A 376 -10.75 -30.55 17.66
N GLU A 377 -9.56 -29.94 17.71
CA GLU A 377 -8.59 -30.27 18.76
C GLU A 377 -9.07 -29.83 20.14
N ASN A 378 -9.67 -28.65 20.26
CA ASN A 378 -10.17 -28.15 21.53
C ASN A 378 -11.33 -29.01 22.05
N ASP A 379 -12.29 -29.38 21.19
CA ASP A 379 -13.48 -30.14 21.58
C ASP A 379 -13.18 -31.60 21.93
N ASN A 380 -12.06 -32.15 21.47
CA ASN A 380 -11.70 -33.55 21.68
C ASN A 380 -10.55 -33.74 22.68
N LEU A 381 -9.67 -32.75 22.88
CA LEU A 381 -8.42 -32.91 23.64
C LEU A 381 -8.25 -31.91 24.77
N PHE A 382 -8.47 -30.60 24.53
CA PHE A 382 -8.03 -29.54 25.46
C PHE A 382 -9.16 -28.93 26.29
N PHE A 383 -10.37 -28.82 25.73
CA PHE A 383 -11.57 -28.28 26.37
C PHE A 383 -11.37 -26.87 26.98
N GLU A 384 -10.56 -26.02 26.35
CA GLU A 384 -10.33 -24.65 26.81
C GLU A 384 -11.55 -23.75 26.55
N ASP A 385 -11.79 -22.81 27.47
CA ASP A 385 -12.78 -21.75 27.28
C ASP A 385 -12.36 -20.80 26.15
N ILE A 386 -13.23 -20.66 25.14
CA ILE A 386 -12.99 -19.77 24.00
C ILE A 386 -13.22 -18.32 24.42
N VAL A 387 -12.22 -17.46 24.18
CA VAL A 387 -12.32 -16.03 24.50
C VAL A 387 -13.31 -15.33 23.56
N ASP A 388 -14.17 -14.46 24.12
CA ASP A 388 -15.11 -13.64 23.36
C ASP A 388 -14.35 -12.72 22.39
N TRP A 389 -14.82 -12.63 21.15
CA TRP A 389 -14.24 -11.80 20.10
C TRP A 389 -14.15 -10.31 20.51
N LYS A 390 -15.07 -9.82 21.36
CA LYS A 390 -15.05 -8.45 21.90
C LYS A 390 -13.86 -8.22 22.82
N ASP A 391 -13.44 -9.24 23.55
CA ASP A 391 -12.28 -9.20 24.44
C ASP A 391 -10.97 -9.51 23.71
N ALA A 392 -11.03 -10.26 22.61
CA ALA A 392 -9.90 -10.52 21.73
C ALA A 392 -9.42 -9.25 20.98
N LYS A 393 -10.32 -8.28 20.78
CA LYS A 393 -10.05 -6.97 20.16
C LYS A 393 -9.25 -6.00 21.03
N LYS A 394 -9.23 -6.16 22.36
CA LYS A 394 -8.66 -5.15 23.27
C LYS A 394 -7.14 -5.02 23.05
N ASP A 395 -6.73 -3.86 22.49
CA ASP A 395 -5.35 -3.44 22.16
C ASP A 395 -4.32 -3.78 23.25
N THR A 396 -4.73 -3.76 24.52
CA THR A 396 -3.85 -4.06 25.68
C THR A 396 -3.31 -5.48 25.73
N LYS A 397 -3.83 -6.42 24.91
CA LYS A 397 -3.33 -7.81 24.84
C LYS A 397 -2.53 -8.11 23.57
N TRP A 398 -2.52 -7.22 22.59
CA TRP A 398 -1.77 -7.42 21.35
C TRP A 398 -0.32 -6.97 21.56
N PRO A 399 0.66 -7.66 20.98
CA PRO A 399 2.04 -7.22 21.06
C PRO A 399 2.25 -5.91 20.29
N THR A 400 3.21 -5.10 20.71
CA THR A 400 3.56 -3.87 19.99
C THR A 400 4.08 -4.20 18.59
N GLY A 401 3.55 -3.50 17.59
CA GLY A 401 3.97 -3.63 16.20
C GLY A 401 5.46 -3.36 16.02
N ALA A 402 6.10 -4.12 15.13
CA ALA A 402 7.51 -3.93 14.77
C ALA A 402 7.74 -4.33 13.31
N ALA A 403 8.39 -3.48 12.53
CA ALA A 403 8.77 -3.77 11.15
C ALA A 403 9.98 -4.72 11.08
N ILE A 404 10.07 -5.52 10.03
CA ILE A 404 11.33 -6.19 9.67
C ILE A 404 12.28 -5.14 9.08
N PRO A 405 13.50 -4.98 9.61
CA PRO A 405 14.48 -4.05 9.06
C PRO A 405 14.74 -4.34 7.59
N THR A 406 14.56 -3.33 6.75
CA THR A 406 15.00 -3.35 5.35
C THR A 406 16.29 -2.56 5.22
N SER A 407 17.11 -2.89 4.23
CA SER A 407 18.28 -2.06 3.92
C SER A 407 17.84 -0.61 3.69
N THR A 408 18.74 0.33 3.98
CA THR A 408 18.56 1.73 3.60
C THR A 408 18.26 1.84 2.11
N VAL A 409 17.39 2.79 1.76
CA VAL A 409 17.01 3.09 0.39
C VAL A 409 17.61 4.45 0.07
N ASP A 410 18.57 4.46 -0.85
CA ASP A 410 19.15 5.71 -1.32
C ASP A 410 18.14 6.46 -2.16
N THR A 411 18.11 7.79 -2.01
CA THR A 411 17.27 8.66 -2.84
C THR A 411 17.69 8.57 -4.30
N PHE A 412 16.71 8.56 -5.20
CA PHE A 412 16.97 8.56 -6.63
C PHE A 412 17.74 9.83 -7.02
N LEU A 413 18.75 9.68 -7.87
CA LEU A 413 19.51 10.80 -8.41
C LEU A 413 19.63 10.65 -9.93
N PRO A 414 19.19 11.65 -10.72
CA PRO A 414 19.39 11.69 -12.16
C PRO A 414 20.87 11.53 -12.55
N GLN A 415 21.15 10.84 -13.65
CA GLN A 415 22.53 10.57 -14.10
C GLN A 415 23.33 11.85 -14.36
N SER A 416 22.70 12.84 -14.96
CA SER A 416 23.30 14.15 -15.23
C SER A 416 23.80 14.88 -13.97
N LEU A 417 23.22 14.59 -12.79
CA LEU A 417 23.70 15.13 -11.50
C LEU A 417 24.80 14.26 -10.86
N LEU A 418 24.91 12.99 -11.24
CA LEU A 418 25.98 12.09 -10.79
C LEU A 418 27.30 12.36 -11.51
N GLU A 419 27.24 12.72 -12.79
CA GLU A 419 28.43 13.05 -13.59
C GLU A 419 29.09 14.36 -13.13
N GLY A 420 28.28 15.38 -12.77
CA GLY A 420 28.79 16.63 -12.20
C GLY A 420 29.55 16.43 -10.88
N LYS A 421 29.11 15.48 -10.04
CA LYS A 421 29.81 15.13 -8.78
C LYS A 421 31.14 14.39 -8.97
N ARG A 422 31.42 13.85 -10.16
CA ARG A 422 32.70 13.17 -10.47
C ARG A 422 33.75 14.12 -11.05
N GLN A 423 33.33 15.30 -11.50
CA GLN A 423 34.20 16.31 -12.13
C GLN A 423 34.55 17.47 -11.19
N ALA A 424 33.80 17.64 -10.09
CA ALA A 424 34.16 18.48 -8.95
C ALA A 424 34.96 17.67 -7.92
#